data_AF-A0A0C3B1P1-F1
#
_entry.id   AF-A0A0C3B1P1-F1
#
_cell.length_a   1.000
_cell.length_b   1.000
_cell.length_c   1.000
_cell.angle_alpha   90.00
_cell.angle_beta   90.00
_cell.angle_gamma   90.00
#
_symmetry.space_group_name_H-M   'P 1'
#
loop_
_entity.id
_entity.type
_entity.pdbx_description
1 polymer ?
#
loop_
_entity_poly.entity_id
_entity_poly.type
_entity_poly.pdbx_seq_one_letter_code
_entity_poly.pdbx_strand_id
1 'polypeptide(L)' 'DSAVKQILMVMNEKNPFIIEDLDDYHVVIKADEEYRVRSELDAELEKNTYSLE' A
#
# COMPACT_ATOMS: atom_id res chain seq x y z
N ASP A 1 -2.68 -5.83 8.24
CA ASP A 1 -1.52 -5.72 9.16
C ASP A 1 -1.00 -4.29 9.13
N SER A 2 -0.48 -3.77 10.25
CA SER A 2 -0.03 -2.37 10.33
C SER A 2 1.17 -2.09 9.42
N ALA A 3 2.02 -3.10 9.14
CA ALA A 3 3.14 -2.96 8.20
C ALA A 3 2.65 -2.70 6.77
N VAL A 4 1.57 -3.38 6.34
CA VAL A 4 0.96 -3.16 5.02
C VAL A 4 0.45 -1.72 4.90
N LYS A 5 -0.18 -1.18 5.96
CA LYS A 5 -0.64 0.21 5.97
C LYS A 5 0.53 1.19 5.81
N GLN A 6 1.67 0.94 6.46
CA GLN A 6 2.86 1.77 6.29
C GLN A 6 3.37 1.78 4.85
N ILE A 7 3.39 0.62 4.18
CA ILE A 7 3.76 0.53 2.76
C ILE A 7 2.79 1.36 1.90
N LEU A 8 1.49 1.23 2.14
CA LEU A 8 0.47 2.02 1.43
C LEU A 8 0.63 3.53 1.64
N MET A 9 1.00 3.98 2.85
CA MET A 9 1.30 5.39 3.11
C MET A 9 2.50 5.88 2.29
N VAL A 10 3.59 5.12 2.25
CA VAL A 10 4.79 5.46 1.46
C VAL A 10 4.48 5.50 -0.04
N MET A 11 3.67 4.56 -0.54
CA MET A 11 3.20 4.58 -1.92
C MET A 11 2.35 5.81 -2.21
N ASN A 12 1.50 6.20 -1.25
CA ASN A 12 0.63 7.37 -1.36
C ASN A 12 1.41 8.69 -1.39
N GLU A 13 2.56 8.79 -0.71
CA GLU A 13 3.44 9.96 -0.81
C GLU A 13 4.02 10.15 -2.22
N LYS A 14 4.31 9.06 -2.94
CA LYS A 14 4.84 9.12 -4.31
C LYS A 14 3.75 9.42 -5.33
N ASN A 15 2.58 8.80 -5.18
CA ASN A 15 1.42 9.02 -6.05
C ASN A 15 0.13 8.98 -5.21
N PRO A 16 -0.52 10.13 -4.94
CA PRO A 16 -1.67 10.19 -4.04
C PRO A 16 -2.92 9.43 -4.53
N PHE A 17 -3.29 8.38 -3.79
CA PHE A 17 -4.47 7.53 -4.05
C PHE A 17 -5.39 7.34 -2.84
N ILE A 18 -4.93 7.63 -1.62
CA ILE A 18 -5.72 7.54 -0.39
C ILE A 18 -6.65 8.75 -0.32
N ILE A 19 -7.94 8.48 -0.12
CA ILE A 19 -8.99 9.48 0.10
C ILE A 19 -9.10 9.79 1.59
N GLU A 20 -9.12 8.75 2.43
CA GLU A 20 -9.32 8.89 3.87
C GLU A 20 -8.61 7.76 4.64
N ASP A 21 -8.03 8.10 5.79
CA ASP A 21 -7.47 7.15 6.75
C ASP A 21 -8.49 6.96 7.89
N LEU A 22 -9.00 5.74 8.07
CA LEU A 22 -10.09 5.47 9.02
C LEU A 22 -9.57 5.02 10.38
N ASP A 23 -8.58 4.12 10.39
CA ASP A 23 -7.93 3.60 11.59
C ASP A 23 -6.62 2.88 11.23
N ASP A 24 -5.94 2.30 12.21
CA ASP A 24 -4.64 1.61 12.07
C ASP A 24 -4.60 0.47 11.04
N TYR A 25 -5.75 -0.03 10.57
CA TYR A 25 -5.86 -1.14 9.63
C TYR A 25 -6.69 -0.84 8.37
N HIS A 26 -7.44 0.26 8.35
CA HIS A 26 -8.37 0.60 7.26
C HIS A 26 -8.04 1.95 6.63
N VAL A 27 -7.99 1.95 5.30
CA VAL A 27 -7.85 3.15 4.47
C VAL A 27 -8.85 3.10 3.32
N VAL A 28 -9.38 4.26 2.95
CA VAL A 28 -10.22 4.44 1.77
C VAL A 28 -9.34 4.93 0.63
N ILE A 29 -9.39 4.24 -0.51
CA ILE A 29 -8.62 4.59 -1.71
C ILE A 29 -9.56 4.89 -2.88
N LYS A 30 -9.06 5.60 -3.89
CA LYS A 30 -9.81 5.78 -5.12
C LYS A 30 -9.96 4.44 -5.86
N ALA A 31 -11.17 4.15 -6.32
CA ALA A 31 -11.50 2.84 -6.91
C ALA A 31 -10.78 2.56 -8.24
N ASP A 32 -10.45 3.60 -9.00
CA ASP A 32 -9.63 3.54 -10.22
C ASP A 32 -8.19 3.13 -9.95
N GLU A 33 -7.70 3.39 -8.74
CA GLU A 33 -6.31 3.09 -8.33
C GLU A 33 -6.15 1.68 -7.72
N GLU A 34 -7.24 0.96 -7.44
CA GLU A 34 -7.22 -0.34 -6.75
C GLU A 34 -6.30 -1.36 -7.43
N TYR A 35 -6.41 -1.50 -8.75
CA TYR A 35 -5.60 -2.44 -9.53
C TYR A 35 -4.10 -2.10 -9.46
N ARG A 36 -3.76 -0.81 -9.57
CA ARG A 36 -2.38 -0.34 -9.52
C ARG A 36 -1.79 -0.55 -8.14
N VAL A 37 -2.50 -0.09 -7.10
CA VAL A 37 -2.08 -0.21 -5.71
C VAL A 37 -1.87 -1.67 -5.33
N ARG A 38 -2.75 -2.57 -5.77
CA ARG A 38 -2.59 -4.01 -5.53
C ARG A 38 -1.32 -4.56 -6.20
N SER A 39 -1.11 -4.25 -7.48
CA SER A 39 0.07 -4.72 -8.21
C SER A 39 1.38 -4.21 -7.63
N GLU A 40 1.42 -2.94 -7.22
CA GLU A 40 2.61 -2.35 -6.58
C GLU A 40 2.85 -2.92 -5.18
N LEU A 41 1.78 -3.12 -4.40
CA LEU A 41 1.88 -3.70 -3.07
C LEU A 41 2.44 -5.12 -3.13
N ASP A 42 1.94 -5.95 -4.06
CA ASP A 42 2.44 -7.31 -4.27
C ASP A 42 3.94 -7.30 -4.64
N ALA A 43 4.36 -6.39 -5.52
CA ALA A 43 5.77 -6.23 -5.89
C ALA A 43 6.65 -5.77 -4.72
N GLU A 44 6.16 -4.89 -3.85
CA GLU A 44 6.89 -4.45 -2.65
C GLU A 44 6.99 -5.57 -1.60
N LEU A 45 5.96 -6.42 -1.48
CA LEU A 45 5.98 -7.59 -0.59
C LEU A 45 6.93 -8.68 -1.11
N GLU A 46 6.97 -8.92 -2.42
CA GLU A 46 7.92 -9.84 -3.04
C GLU A 46 9.37 -9.40 -2.81
N LYS A 47 9.69 -8.12 -3.07
CA LYS A 47 11.04 -7.57 -2.81
C LYS A 47 11.51 -7.77 -1.36
N ASN A 48 10.58 -7.62 -0.41
CA ASN A 48 10.88 -7.84 1.02
C ASN A 48 11.05 -9.33 1.36
N THR A 49 10.37 -10.24 0.66
CA THR A 49 10.50 -11.69 0.89
C THR A 49 11.85 -12.22 0.41
N TYR A 50 12.45 -11.63 -0.63
CA TYR A 50 13.77 -12.00 -1.15
C TYR A 50 14.96 -11.38 -0.39
N SER A 51 14.71 -10.49 0.57
CA SER A 51 15.78 -9.82 1.35
C SER A 51 16.05 -10.49 2.71
N LEU A 52 15.48 -11.68 2.94
CA LEU A 52 15.62 -12.47 4.17
C LEU A 52 16.64 -13.63 4.07
N GLU A 53 17.43 -13.69 2.99
CA GLU A 53 18.59 -14.61 2.85
C GLU A 53 19.93 -13.87 2.78
#